data_AF-A0A087SGZ7-F1
#
_entry.id   AF-A0A087SGZ7-F1
#
_cell.length_a   1.000
_cell.length_b   1.000
_cell.length_c   1.000
_cell.angle_alpha   90.00
_cell.angle_beta   90.00
_cell.angle_gamma   90.00
#
_symmetry.space_group_name_H-M   'P 1'
#
loop_
_entity.id
_entity.type
_entity.pdbx_description
1 polymer ?
#
loop_
_entity_poly.entity_id
_entity_poly.type
_entity_poly.pdbx_seq_one_letter_code
_entity_poly.pdbx_strand_id
1 'polypeptide(L)'
;MGVGCTIVHHVAAFVQIALAVAIAVIVGIKLFRVDVSGDGEDPTVTSTCLLGEDYNNENLCVYVFAVVGVSVLVSFVISLVQCCTCHLCGLGAILDTIFAAAGTAWWIIASSIVTKNSNDSDLPEDGWRRTTVALMWTEVGVFAVLLISSVIRPCLRD
;
A
#
# COMPACT_ATOMS: atom_id res chain seq x y z
N MET A 1 15.88 -27.76 -1.88
CA MET A 1 15.15 -26.81 -0.99
C MET A 1 14.50 -25.63 -1.74
N GLY A 2 14.16 -25.76 -3.03
CA GLY A 2 13.73 -24.62 -3.87
C GLY A 2 12.22 -24.36 -3.95
N VAL A 3 11.35 -25.29 -3.52
CA VAL A 3 9.90 -25.19 -3.79
C VAL A 3 9.16 -24.34 -2.77
N GLY A 4 9.49 -24.46 -1.47
CA GLY A 4 8.79 -23.72 -0.41
C GLY A 4 9.01 -22.20 -0.48
N CYS A 5 10.19 -21.77 -0.93
CA CYS A 5 10.53 -20.36 -0.93
C CYS A 5 9.87 -19.59 -2.10
N THR A 6 9.61 -20.25 -3.23
CA THR A 6 8.88 -19.66 -4.37
C THR A 6 7.41 -19.48 -4.03
N ILE A 7 6.82 -20.41 -3.28
CA ILE A 7 5.44 -20.34 -2.79
C ILE A 7 5.26 -19.13 -1.85
N VAL A 8 6.18 -18.89 -0.91
CA VAL A 8 6.09 -17.73 0.01
C VAL A 8 6.09 -16.40 -0.76
N HIS A 9 6.94 -16.26 -1.78
CA HIS A 9 6.97 -15.05 -2.61
C HIS A 9 5.66 -14.84 -3.38
N HIS A 10 5.13 -15.88 -4.03
CA HIS A 10 3.87 -15.76 -4.78
C HIS A 10 2.67 -15.49 -3.87
N VAL A 11 2.59 -16.16 -2.72
CA VAL A 11 1.52 -15.94 -1.74
C VAL A 11 1.60 -14.53 -1.18
N ALA A 12 2.78 -14.06 -0.78
CA ALA A 12 2.95 -12.72 -0.24
C ALA A 12 2.64 -11.64 -1.30
N ALA A 13 3.08 -11.81 -2.55
CA ALA A 13 2.74 -10.90 -3.64
C ALA A 13 1.22 -10.85 -3.91
N PHE A 14 0.55 -12.00 -3.86
CA PHE A 14 -0.91 -12.05 -3.98
C PHE A 14 -1.62 -11.34 -2.82
N VAL A 15 -1.16 -11.57 -1.59
CA VAL A 15 -1.70 -10.91 -0.39
C VAL A 15 -1.50 -9.39 -0.45
N GLN A 16 -0.35 -8.92 -0.94
CA GLN A 16 -0.09 -7.47 -1.12
C GLN A 16 -1.09 -6.83 -2.07
N ILE A 17 -1.30 -7.43 -3.24
CA ILE A 17 -2.28 -6.90 -4.21
C ILE A 17 -3.68 -6.92 -3.60
N ALA A 18 -4.05 -8.00 -2.90
CA ALA A 18 -5.36 -8.10 -2.26
C ALA A 18 -5.55 -7.02 -1.16
N LEU A 19 -4.53 -6.76 -0.33
CA LEU A 19 -4.55 -5.72 0.69
C LEU A 19 -4.62 -4.32 0.07
N ALA A 20 -3.79 -4.03 -0.93
CA ALA A 20 -3.78 -2.76 -1.64
C ALA A 20 -5.15 -2.46 -2.28
N VAL A 21 -5.77 -3.45 -2.94
CA VAL A 21 -7.12 -3.33 -3.50
C VAL A 21 -8.16 -3.13 -2.40
N ALA A 22 -8.08 -3.88 -1.29
CA ALA A 22 -9.00 -3.71 -0.17
C ALA A 22 -8.92 -2.30 0.43
N ILE A 23 -7.71 -1.77 0.61
CA ILE A 23 -7.49 -0.39 1.09
C ILE A 23 -8.11 0.61 0.12
N ALA A 24 -7.86 0.49 -1.18
CA ALA A 24 -8.44 1.38 -2.20
C ALA A 24 -9.97 1.34 -2.21
N VAL A 25 -10.57 0.14 -2.09
CA VAL A 25 -12.03 -0.03 -2.04
C VAL A 25 -12.63 0.60 -0.78
N ILE A 26 -12.02 0.37 0.39
CA ILE A 26 -12.51 0.97 1.64
C ILE A 26 -12.40 2.49 1.58
N VAL A 27 -11.26 3.03 1.12
CA VAL A 27 -11.07 4.46 0.98
C VAL A 27 -12.06 5.06 -0.02
N GLY A 28 -12.22 4.45 -1.19
CA GLY A 28 -13.10 4.96 -2.24
C GLY A 28 -14.60 4.86 -1.97
N ILE A 29 -15.06 3.84 -1.24
CA ILE A 29 -16.50 3.61 -1.01
C ILE A 29 -16.96 4.09 0.37
N LYS A 30 -16.13 3.91 1.40
CA LYS A 30 -16.53 4.18 2.80
C LYS A 30 -16.05 5.54 3.31
N LEU A 31 -14.90 6.01 2.84
CA LEU A 31 -14.25 7.19 3.39
C LEU A 31 -14.27 8.39 2.44
N PHE A 32 -14.55 8.18 1.16
CA PHE A 32 -14.73 9.25 0.19
C PHE A 32 -16.20 9.61 0.07
N ARG A 33 -16.57 10.81 0.48
CA ARG A 33 -17.93 11.33 0.37
C ARG A 33 -17.91 12.54 -0.57
N VAL A 34 -18.80 12.51 -1.56
CA VAL A 34 -19.01 13.65 -2.46
C VAL A 34 -20.34 14.27 -2.05
N ASP A 35 -20.28 15.38 -1.33
CA ASP A 35 -21.47 16.15 -1.00
C ASP A 35 -21.61 17.27 -2.03
N VAL A 36 -22.65 17.18 -2.85
CA VAL A 36 -23.03 18.24 -3.79
C VAL A 36 -24.00 19.14 -3.05
N SER A 37 -23.48 20.22 -2.47
CA SER A 37 -24.33 21.24 -1.84
C SER A 37 -24.56 22.38 -2.81
N GLY A 38 -25.80 22.54 -3.26
CA GLY A 38 -26.22 23.65 -4.11
C GLY A 38 -27.66 23.55 -4.60
N ASP A 39 -28.55 24.36 -4.01
CA ASP A 39 -29.81 24.76 -4.62
C ASP A 39 -29.54 26.06 -5.41
N GLY A 40 -29.36 25.95 -6.73
CA GLY A 40 -29.25 27.10 -7.65
C GLY A 40 -27.87 27.37 -8.26
N GLU A 41 -27.89 27.60 -9.59
CA GLU A 41 -26.92 28.05 -10.62
C GLU A 41 -25.38 27.85 -10.50
N ASP A 42 -24.80 27.56 -9.33
CA ASP A 42 -23.37 27.22 -9.17
C ASP A 42 -23.20 26.05 -8.18
N PRO A 43 -23.35 24.79 -8.62
CA PRO A 43 -23.17 23.64 -7.75
C PRO A 43 -21.70 23.55 -7.29
N THR A 44 -21.45 23.78 -6.00
CA THR A 44 -20.13 23.58 -5.40
C THR A 44 -19.98 22.10 -5.06
N VAL A 45 -19.15 21.41 -5.83
CA VAL A 45 -18.84 19.99 -5.58
C VAL A 45 -17.71 19.93 -4.55
N THR A 46 -18.07 19.73 -3.27
CA THR A 46 -17.09 19.52 -2.21
C THR A 46 -16.85 18.03 -2.05
N SER A 47 -15.60 17.60 -2.24
CA SER A 47 -15.18 16.23 -1.95
C SER A 47 -14.59 16.19 -0.54
N THR A 48 -15.24 15.46 0.36
CA THR A 48 -14.83 15.36 1.76
C THR A 48 -14.24 13.98 2.01
N CYS A 49 -13.01 13.95 2.52
CA CYS A 49 -12.36 12.72 2.93
C CYS A 49 -12.57 12.49 4.44
N LEU A 50 -13.28 11.43 4.79
CA LEU A 50 -13.53 11.03 6.17
C LEU A 50 -12.33 10.33 6.83
N LEU A 51 -11.24 10.11 6.09
CA LEU A 51 -10.01 9.52 6.65
C LEU A 51 -9.22 10.53 7.49
N GLY A 52 -9.29 11.82 7.13
CA GLY A 52 -8.61 12.96 7.76
C GLY A 52 -8.36 14.09 6.76
N GLU A 53 -7.99 15.27 7.24
CA GLU A 53 -7.43 16.35 6.41
C GLU A 53 -5.89 16.30 6.48
N ASP A 54 -5.20 16.44 5.34
CA ASP A 54 -3.74 16.41 5.31
C ASP A 54 -3.13 17.82 5.39
N TYR A 55 -1.84 17.86 5.72
CA TYR A 55 -0.99 19.05 5.72
C TYR A 55 -1.03 19.72 4.33
N ASN A 56 -1.65 20.91 4.24
CA ASN A 56 -1.92 21.76 3.06
C ASN A 56 -3.34 21.77 2.45
N ASN A 57 -4.37 21.24 3.13
CA ASN A 57 -5.76 21.20 2.63
C ASN A 57 -5.98 20.23 1.46
N GLU A 58 -5.08 19.26 1.25
CA GLU A 58 -5.31 18.16 0.33
C GLU A 58 -5.96 16.96 1.04
N ASN A 59 -6.87 16.28 0.35
CA ASN A 59 -7.65 15.16 0.88
C ASN A 59 -6.75 13.92 1.11
N LEU A 60 -6.65 13.41 2.34
CA LEU A 60 -5.88 12.18 2.67
C LEU A 60 -6.26 10.98 1.80
N CYS A 61 -7.51 10.92 1.36
CA CYS A 61 -8.02 9.86 0.51
C CYS A 61 -7.28 9.84 -0.84
N VAL A 62 -7.00 11.02 -1.40
CA VAL A 62 -6.24 11.17 -2.65
C VAL A 62 -4.80 10.72 -2.43
N TYR A 63 -4.21 11.06 -1.28
CA TYR A 63 -2.88 10.57 -0.90
C TYR A 63 -2.84 9.04 -0.83
N VAL A 64 -3.80 8.39 -0.16
CA VAL A 64 -3.85 6.92 -0.09
C VAL A 64 -4.06 6.28 -1.47
N PHE A 65 -4.90 6.86 -2.32
CA PHE A 65 -5.05 6.41 -3.70
C PHE A 65 -3.75 6.51 -4.50
N ALA A 66 -2.99 7.60 -4.33
CA ALA A 66 -1.69 7.76 -4.98
C ALA A 66 -0.67 6.73 -4.46
N VAL A 67 -0.61 6.51 -3.15
CA VAL A 67 0.26 5.49 -2.52
C VAL A 67 -0.04 4.11 -3.09
N VAL A 68 -1.31 3.69 -3.08
CA VAL A 68 -1.74 2.39 -3.61
C VAL A 68 -1.42 2.29 -5.11
N GLY A 69 -1.75 3.32 -5.90
CA GLY A 69 -1.52 3.33 -7.34
C GLY A 69 -0.05 3.21 -7.71
N VAL A 70 0.83 3.95 -7.03
CA VAL A 70 2.29 3.85 -7.21
C VAL A 70 2.78 2.46 -6.83
N SER A 71 2.32 1.89 -5.71
CA SER A 71 2.73 0.54 -5.28
C SER A 71 2.34 -0.55 -6.28
N VAL A 72 1.14 -0.47 -6.87
CA VAL A 72 0.69 -1.40 -7.92
C VAL A 72 1.51 -1.24 -9.20
N LEU A 73 1.75 0.00 -9.65
CA LEU A 73 2.54 0.28 -10.85
C LEU A 73 3.98 -0.21 -10.71
N VAL A 74 4.62 0.06 -9.58
CA VAL A 74 5.97 -0.41 -9.28
C VAL A 74 6.00 -1.94 -9.26
N SER A 75 5.03 -2.59 -8.63
CA SER A 75 4.91 -4.06 -8.62
C SER A 75 4.75 -4.66 -10.03
N PHE A 76 4.02 -3.97 -10.91
CA PHE A 76 3.89 -4.37 -12.31
C PHE A 76 5.21 -4.25 -13.08
N VAL A 77 5.93 -3.13 -12.93
CA VAL A 77 7.25 -2.93 -13.54
C VAL A 77 8.24 -3.99 -13.06
N ILE A 78 8.26 -4.30 -11.76
CA ILE A 78 9.12 -5.34 -11.20
C ILE A 78 8.79 -6.70 -11.83
N SER A 79 7.52 -7.03 -11.96
CA SER A 79 7.08 -8.30 -12.58
C SER A 79 7.54 -8.41 -14.03
N LEU A 80 7.48 -7.31 -14.80
CA LEU A 80 8.01 -7.26 -16.16
C LEU A 80 9.53 -7.41 -16.18
N VAL A 81 10.26 -6.72 -15.31
CA VAL A 81 11.72 -6.82 -15.20
C VAL A 81 12.12 -8.24 -14.83
N GLN A 82 11.46 -8.87 -13.85
CA GLN A 82 11.70 -10.25 -13.47
C GLN A 82 11.45 -11.20 -14.65
N CYS A 83 10.36 -11.01 -15.41
CA CYS A 83 10.08 -11.81 -16.61
C CYS A 83 11.16 -11.66 -17.69
N CYS A 84 11.69 -10.46 -17.89
CA CYS A 84 12.75 -10.18 -18.86
C CYS A 84 14.14 -10.64 -18.38
N THR A 85 14.37 -10.74 -17.07
CA THR A 85 15.67 -11.07 -16.46
C THR A 85 15.83 -12.52 -16.03
N CYS A 86 14.86 -13.40 -16.32
CA CYS A 86 14.88 -14.84 -16.00
C CYS A 86 16.11 -15.63 -16.49
N HIS A 87 16.98 -15.07 -17.33
CA HIS A 87 18.22 -15.71 -17.79
C HIS A 87 19.51 -15.24 -17.07
N LEU A 88 19.44 -14.27 -16.15
CA LEU A 88 20.62 -13.73 -15.46
C LEU A 88 20.71 -14.26 -14.02
N CYS A 89 21.49 -15.32 -13.86
CA CYS A 89 21.83 -15.97 -12.59
C CYS A 89 22.10 -14.98 -11.43
N GLY A 90 21.23 -14.97 -10.41
CA GLY A 90 21.50 -14.35 -9.11
C GLY A 90 21.04 -12.89 -8.92
N LEU A 91 20.83 -12.13 -10.01
CA LEU A 91 20.40 -10.73 -9.91
C LEU A 91 18.99 -10.58 -9.30
N GLY A 92 18.12 -11.56 -9.52
CA GLY A 92 16.75 -11.56 -9.00
C GLY A 92 16.70 -11.47 -7.46
N ALA A 93 17.58 -12.17 -6.74
CA ALA A 93 17.57 -12.15 -5.27
C ALA A 93 17.95 -10.77 -4.71
N ILE A 94 18.90 -10.09 -5.35
CA ILE A 94 19.33 -8.74 -4.94
C ILE A 94 18.21 -7.74 -5.23
N LEU A 95 17.59 -7.83 -6.41
CA LEU A 95 16.46 -6.99 -6.79
C LEU A 95 15.30 -7.15 -5.80
N ASP A 96 14.92 -8.40 -5.49
CA ASP A 96 13.84 -8.71 -4.55
C ASP A 96 14.11 -8.10 -3.16
N THR A 97 15.37 -8.16 -2.70
CA THR A 97 15.76 -7.58 -1.41
C THR A 97 15.63 -6.05 -1.41
N ILE A 98 16.10 -5.39 -2.47
CA ILE A 98 16.03 -3.93 -2.60
C ILE A 98 14.57 -3.47 -2.68
N PHE A 99 13.73 -4.17 -3.46
CA PHE A 99 12.32 -3.83 -3.59
C PHE A 99 11.52 -4.11 -2.33
N ALA A 100 11.80 -5.21 -1.64
CA ALA A 100 11.18 -5.47 -0.34
C ALA A 100 11.56 -4.37 0.67
N ALA A 101 12.81 -3.90 0.67
CA ALA A 101 13.26 -2.83 1.55
C ALA A 101 12.59 -1.49 1.22
N ALA A 102 12.60 -1.10 -0.05
CA ALA A 102 11.96 0.12 -0.52
C ALA A 102 10.45 0.10 -0.29
N GLY A 103 9.78 -1.03 -0.56
CA GLY A 103 8.35 -1.22 -0.29
C GLY A 103 8.03 -1.13 1.20
N THR A 104 8.83 -1.77 2.05
CA THR A 104 8.67 -1.68 3.52
C THR A 104 8.79 -0.23 3.99
N ALA A 105 9.83 0.49 3.54
CA ALA A 105 10.04 1.89 3.91
C ALA A 105 8.90 2.79 3.40
N TRP A 106 8.45 2.59 2.15
CA TRP A 106 7.35 3.33 1.54
C TRP A 106 6.05 3.17 2.34
N TRP A 107 5.68 1.94 2.66
CA TRP A 107 4.47 1.65 3.42
C TRP A 107 4.56 2.08 4.88
N ILE A 108 5.74 2.07 5.51
CA ILE A 108 5.94 2.63 6.86
C ILE A 108 5.65 4.14 6.87
N ILE A 109 6.20 4.88 5.90
CA ILE A 109 5.98 6.33 5.79
C ILE A 109 4.50 6.62 5.57
N ALA A 110 3.87 5.96 4.60
CA ALA A 110 2.45 6.13 4.29
C ALA A 110 1.56 5.79 5.50
N SER A 111 1.78 4.65 6.15
CA SER A 111 1.01 4.23 7.33
C SER A 111 1.18 5.21 8.49
N SER A 112 2.38 5.75 8.68
CA SER A 112 2.65 6.72 9.75
C SER A 112 1.93 8.04 9.54
N ILE A 113 1.91 8.55 8.30
CA ILE A 113 1.19 9.78 7.93
C ILE A 113 -0.32 9.58 8.15
N VAL A 114 -0.87 8.49 7.63
CA VAL A 114 -2.30 8.19 7.77
C VAL A 114 -2.69 7.99 9.23
N THR A 115 -1.88 7.26 10.01
CA THR A 115 -2.14 7.05 11.44
C THR A 115 -2.22 8.36 12.20
N LYS A 116 -1.25 9.28 11.99
CA LYS A 116 -1.23 10.58 12.67
C LYS A 116 -2.46 11.40 12.33
N ASN A 117 -2.73 11.59 11.05
CA ASN A 117 -3.85 12.42 10.61
C ASN A 117 -5.21 11.79 10.97
N SER A 118 -5.31 10.46 11.01
CA SER A 118 -6.54 9.75 11.44
C SER A 118 -6.80 9.79 12.94
N ASN A 119 -5.79 9.98 13.79
CA ASN A 119 -6.03 10.08 15.23
C ASN A 119 -6.41 11.50 15.67
N ASP A 120 -5.99 12.51 14.92
CA ASP A 120 -6.22 13.92 15.25
C ASP A 120 -7.57 14.46 14.75
N SER A 121 -8.32 13.69 13.96
CA SER A 121 -9.62 14.12 13.42
C SER A 121 -10.81 13.42 14.09
N ASP A 122 -11.73 14.22 14.63
CA ASP A 122 -13.01 13.79 15.25
C ASP A 122 -14.10 13.61 14.18
N LEU A 123 -13.79 12.79 13.17
CA LEU A 123 -14.64 12.54 12.01
C LEU A 123 -15.57 11.33 12.24
N PRO A 124 -16.78 11.32 11.64
CA PRO A 124 -17.64 10.14 11.69
C PRO A 124 -16.98 8.94 10.97
N GLU A 125 -17.37 7.71 11.33
CA GLU A 125 -16.83 6.43 10.80
C GLU A 125 -15.44 6.00 11.34
N ASP A 126 -15.16 6.20 12.63
CA ASP A 126 -13.91 5.75 13.31
C ASP A 126 -13.57 4.26 13.06
N GLY A 127 -14.59 3.40 12.96
CA GLY A 127 -14.41 1.97 12.68
C GLY A 127 -13.70 1.67 11.36
N TRP A 128 -14.09 2.32 10.27
CA TRP A 128 -13.44 2.11 8.95
C TRP A 128 -12.07 2.76 8.90
N ARG A 129 -11.88 3.90 9.56
CA ARG A 129 -10.58 4.58 9.63
C ARG A 129 -9.54 3.70 10.32
N ARG A 130 -9.87 3.16 11.50
CA ARG A 130 -9.02 2.21 12.22
C ARG A 130 -8.76 0.95 11.42
N THR A 131 -9.76 0.45 10.69
CA THR A 131 -9.59 -0.71 9.81
C THR A 131 -8.60 -0.42 8.69
N THR A 132 -8.71 0.74 8.01
CA THR A 132 -7.77 1.16 6.98
C THR A 132 -6.35 1.28 7.53
N VAL A 133 -6.17 1.93 8.68
CA VAL A 133 -4.86 2.03 9.36
C VAL A 133 -4.30 0.64 9.67
N ALA A 134 -5.13 -0.26 10.22
CA ALA A 134 -4.71 -1.63 10.52
C ALA A 134 -4.29 -2.41 9.27
N LEU A 135 -5.01 -2.24 8.15
CA LEU A 135 -4.66 -2.87 6.87
C LEU A 135 -3.33 -2.33 6.32
N MET A 136 -3.09 -1.02 6.40
CA MET A 136 -1.82 -0.42 5.96
C MET A 136 -0.62 -0.95 6.78
N TRP A 137 -0.78 -1.09 8.11
CA TRP A 137 0.24 -1.71 8.96
C TRP A 137 0.41 -3.22 8.69
N THR A 138 -0.66 -3.90 8.32
CA THR A 138 -0.59 -5.30 7.88
C THR A 138 0.24 -5.42 6.61
N GLU A 139 0.11 -4.48 5.68
CA GLU A 139 0.88 -4.44 4.44
C GLU A 139 2.38 -4.21 4.71
N VAL A 140 2.72 -3.32 5.66
CA VAL A 140 4.10 -3.20 6.18
C VAL A 140 4.62 -4.54 6.68
N GLY A 141 3.81 -5.27 7.45
CA GLY A 141 4.17 -6.60 7.95
C GLY A 141 4.45 -7.60 6.84
N VAL A 142 3.65 -7.61 5.78
CA VAL A 142 3.86 -8.50 4.63
C VAL A 142 5.15 -8.16 3.88
N PHE A 143 5.43 -6.88 3.64
CA PHE A 143 6.70 -6.44 3.04
C PHE A 143 7.92 -6.78 3.92
N ALA A 144 7.79 -6.66 5.24
CA ALA A 144 8.84 -7.03 6.19
C ALA A 144 9.14 -8.53 6.17
N VAL A 145 8.10 -9.39 6.11
CA VAL A 145 8.27 -10.85 5.98
C VAL A 145 8.97 -11.20 4.67
N LEU A 146 8.62 -10.53 3.56
CA LEU A 146 9.30 -10.69 2.28
C LEU A 146 10.77 -10.32 2.38
N LEU A 147 11.09 -9.17 3.00
CA LEU A 147 12.46 -8.72 3.22
C LEU A 147 13.27 -9.72 4.06
N ILE A 148 12.71 -10.23 5.15
CA ILE A 148 13.37 -11.24 5.97
C ILE A 148 13.62 -12.51 5.15
N SER A 149 12.63 -12.95 4.37
CA SER A 149 12.75 -14.15 3.53
C SER A 149 13.81 -13.99 2.42
N SER A 150 13.96 -12.79 1.85
CA SER A 150 14.95 -12.51 0.81
C SER A 150 16.36 -12.39 1.36
N VAL A 151 16.54 -11.90 2.59
CA VAL A 151 17.84 -11.85 3.28
C VAL A 151 18.30 -13.23 3.77
N ILE A 152 17.38 -14.09 4.22
CA ILE A 152 17.73 -15.43 4.72
C ILE A 152 18.13 -16.39 3.57
N ARG A 153 17.56 -16.21 2.37
CA ARG A 153 17.79 -17.07 1.19
C ARG A 153 19.27 -17.22 0.80
N PRO A 154 20.05 -16.14 0.67
CA PRO A 154 21.48 -16.21 0.39
C PRO A 154 22.26 -16.89 1.53
N CYS A 155 21.95 -16.55 2.79
CA CYS A 155 22.69 -17.04 3.97
C CYS A 155 22.56 -18.54 4.24
N LEU A 156 21.52 -19.22 3.73
CA LEU A 156 21.33 -20.67 3.86
C LEU A 156 21.89 -21.47 2.67
N ARG A 157 22.46 -20.81 1.66
CA ARG A 157 23.01 -21.45 0.47
C ARG A 157 24.53 -21.62 0.52
N ASP A 158 25.18 -21.05 1.53
CA ASP A 158 26.58 -21.29 1.93
C ASP A 158 26.66 -22.41 2.98
#